data_AF-I2Q6N3-F1
#
_entry.id   AF-I2Q6N3-F1
#
_cell.length_a   1.000
_cell.length_b   1.000
_cell.length_c   1.000
_cell.angle_alpha   90.00
_cell.angle_beta   90.00
_cell.angle_gamma   90.00
#
_symmetry.space_group_name_H-M   'P 1'
#
loop_
_entity.id
_entity.type
_entity.pdbx_description
1 polymer ?
#
loop_
_entity_poly.entity_id
_entity_poly.type
_entity_poly.pdbx_seq_one_letter_code
_entity_poly.pdbx_strand_id
1 'polypeptide(L)'
;MDKTRIADTLSGSPPADPAGSRPAWPPGCLPRRTAVAAGQAAGLPMASISRLGAGRWHIRWEPADENRRREVYLSPGDGGLISVTRTGNRLAIRLHGPLGDACVRNLGDCLVNALCEGVGHIDLWPGIQAFIPPDAGHMLESFGRNLARDHLCIGLDIHGFDPGANELAEAFRRGLAQAGKRNGAS
;
A
#
# COMPACT_ATOMS: atom_id res chain seq x y z
N MET A 1 45.40 18.78 41.46
CA MET A 1 46.77 19.10 41.00
C MET A 1 47.13 17.94 40.09
N ASP A 2 47.28 18.01 38.75
CA ASP A 2 47.66 19.02 37.73
C ASP A 2 46.61 19.04 36.58
N LYS A 3 46.12 20.14 35.96
CA LYS A 3 46.70 21.16 35.03
C LYS A 3 47.51 20.53 33.87
N THR A 4 47.06 20.54 32.60
CA THR A 4 47.22 21.62 31.58
C THR A 4 46.57 21.10 30.27
N ARG A 5 45.47 21.62 29.70
CA ARG A 5 45.25 22.83 28.86
C ARG A 5 45.93 22.84 27.48
N ILE A 6 45.18 22.54 26.40
CA ILE A 6 45.29 23.05 25.01
C ILE A 6 43.94 22.70 24.32
N ALA A 7 43.26 23.44 23.45
CA ALA A 7 43.04 24.85 23.13
C ALA A 7 41.83 24.87 22.16
N ASP A 8 41.05 25.95 22.17
CA ASP A 8 39.97 26.22 21.22
C ASP A 8 40.44 26.27 19.76
N THR A 9 39.61 25.79 18.82
CA THR A 9 39.41 26.45 17.53
C THR A 9 38.04 26.10 16.94
N LEU A 10 37.21 27.12 16.79
CA LEU A 10 35.95 27.12 16.04
C LEU A 10 36.21 27.09 14.52
N SER A 11 35.18 26.65 13.79
CA SER A 11 34.94 26.82 12.35
C SER A 11 35.22 25.60 11.47
N GLY A 12 34.16 24.86 11.19
CA GLY A 12 34.10 23.84 10.15
C GLY A 12 32.66 23.35 10.01
N SER A 13 31.98 23.76 8.94
CA SER A 13 30.65 23.30 8.55
C SER A 13 30.56 21.77 8.50
N PRO A 14 29.42 21.15 8.84
CA PRO A 14 29.27 19.70 8.75
C PRO A 14 29.37 19.24 7.27
N PRO A 15 30.10 18.15 6.97
CA PRO A 15 30.02 17.54 5.64
C PRO A 15 28.62 16.96 5.44
N ALA A 16 28.03 17.27 4.27
CA ALA A 16 26.75 16.74 3.84
C ALA A 16 26.80 15.20 3.76
N ASP A 17 25.78 14.57 4.33
CA ASP A 17 25.51 13.13 4.20
C ASP A 17 25.46 12.72 2.72
N PRO A 18 26.22 11.69 2.29
CA PRO A 18 25.92 11.05 1.02
C PRO A 18 24.67 10.19 1.18
N ALA A 19 23.68 10.52 0.37
CA ALA A 19 22.41 9.84 0.23
C ALA A 19 22.53 8.31 0.08
N GLY A 20 21.77 7.59 0.92
CA GLY A 20 20.98 6.42 0.59
C GLY A 20 21.62 5.36 -0.31
N SER A 21 22.36 4.43 0.28
CA SER A 21 22.59 3.10 -0.31
C SER A 21 21.41 2.19 0.05
N ARG A 22 20.42 2.09 -0.84
CA ARG A 22 19.40 1.04 -0.83
C ARG A 22 20.02 -0.24 -1.41
N PRO A 23 19.87 -1.44 -0.80
CA PRO A 23 20.38 -2.66 -1.40
C PRO A 23 19.66 -2.95 -2.73
N ALA A 24 20.45 -3.16 -3.78
CA ALA A 24 19.97 -3.56 -5.10
C ALA A 24 19.42 -4.99 -5.03
N TRP A 25 18.16 -5.17 -5.41
CA TRP A 25 17.56 -6.49 -5.60
C TRP A 25 18.13 -7.16 -6.86
N PRO A 26 18.30 -8.50 -6.88
CA PRO A 26 18.84 -9.19 -8.03
C PRO A 26 17.88 -9.14 -9.23
N PRO A 27 18.37 -9.00 -10.47
CA PRO A 27 17.54 -9.03 -11.66
C PRO A 27 17.17 -10.49 -11.99
N GLY A 28 15.91 -10.87 -11.81
CA GLY A 28 15.47 -12.21 -12.16
C GLY A 28 13.95 -12.36 -12.16
N CYS A 29 13.40 -12.62 -13.35
CA CYS A 29 12.05 -13.11 -13.65
C CYS A 29 10.90 -12.07 -13.76
N LEU A 30 11.01 -11.17 -14.75
CA LEU A 30 9.81 -10.61 -15.40
C LEU A 30 9.36 -11.58 -16.52
N PRO A 31 8.08 -11.99 -16.59
CA PRO A 31 7.60 -12.81 -17.69
C PRO A 31 7.64 -12.02 -19.00
N ARG A 32 8.26 -12.62 -20.01
CA ARG A 32 8.40 -12.12 -21.38
C ARG A 32 7.02 -11.93 -22.01
N ARG A 33 6.48 -10.70 -22.01
CA ARG A 33 5.24 -10.36 -22.75
C ARG A 33 5.57 -10.21 -24.24
N THR A 34 5.06 -11.12 -25.06
CA THR A 34 4.85 -10.90 -26.49
C THR A 34 3.81 -9.80 -26.67
N ALA A 35 4.27 -8.59 -27.00
CA ALA A 35 3.40 -7.52 -27.46
C ALA A 35 2.91 -7.87 -28.88
N VAL A 36 1.63 -8.17 -29.03
CA VAL A 36 0.98 -8.13 -30.35
C VAL A 36 0.67 -6.67 -30.62
N ALA A 37 1.41 -6.06 -31.53
CA ALA A 37 1.12 -4.72 -32.02
C ALA A 37 -0.16 -4.76 -32.86
N ALA A 38 -1.27 -4.30 -32.29
CA ALA A 38 -2.47 -3.95 -33.03
C ALA A 38 -2.51 -2.43 -33.19
N GLY A 39 -2.74 -1.99 -34.43
CA GLY A 39 -2.48 -0.64 -34.93
C GLY A 39 -3.18 0.51 -34.21
N GLN A 40 -2.63 1.69 -34.47
CA GLN A 40 -3.09 3.00 -33.99
C GLN A 40 -4.59 3.21 -34.31
N ALA A 41 -5.44 2.99 -33.32
CA ALA A 41 -6.75 3.61 -33.25
C ALA A 41 -6.60 4.88 -32.41
N ALA A 42 -6.80 6.03 -33.05
CA ALA A 42 -6.79 7.32 -32.37
C ALA A 42 -7.88 7.37 -31.29
N GLY A 43 -7.48 7.67 -30.05
CA GLY A 43 -8.33 8.37 -29.08
C GLY A 43 -9.15 7.56 -28.07
N LEU A 44 -9.03 6.23 -27.99
CA LEU A 44 -9.66 5.49 -26.88
C LEU A 44 -8.67 5.30 -25.72
N PRO A 45 -9.08 5.59 -24.46
CA PRO A 45 -8.21 5.34 -23.31
C PRO A 45 -7.88 3.85 -23.28
N MET A 46 -6.59 3.54 -23.48
CA MET A 46 -6.15 2.16 -23.46
C MET A 46 -6.30 1.62 -22.03
N ALA A 47 -7.04 0.53 -21.90
CA ALA A 47 -7.16 -0.21 -20.66
C ALA A 47 -6.33 -1.50 -20.78
N SER A 48 -5.49 -1.74 -19.79
CA SER A 48 -4.79 -3.01 -19.62
C SER A 48 -5.58 -3.89 -18.65
N ILE A 49 -5.87 -5.12 -19.07
CA ILE A 49 -6.55 -6.13 -18.25
C ILE A 49 -5.55 -7.25 -17.98
N SER A 50 -5.35 -7.59 -16.71
CA SER A 50 -4.43 -8.61 -16.27
C SER A 50 -5.10 -9.55 -15.27
N ARG A 51 -4.78 -10.84 -15.33
CA ARG A 51 -5.24 -11.82 -14.33
C ARG A 51 -4.23 -11.88 -13.18
N LEU A 52 -4.71 -11.74 -11.95
CA LEU A 52 -3.88 -11.82 -10.74
C LEU A 52 -3.87 -13.24 -10.12
N GLY A 53 -4.82 -14.08 -10.51
CA GLY A 53 -4.94 -15.45 -10.03
C GLY A 53 -6.29 -16.06 -10.36
N ALA A 54 -6.63 -17.18 -9.71
CA ALA A 54 -7.97 -17.76 -9.82
C ALA A 54 -9.03 -16.75 -9.33
N GLY A 55 -10.00 -16.43 -10.18
CA GLY A 55 -11.09 -15.50 -9.85
C GLY A 55 -10.71 -14.03 -9.65
N ARG A 56 -9.44 -13.64 -9.84
CA ARG A 56 -8.93 -12.29 -9.56
C ARG A 56 -8.41 -11.60 -10.81
N TRP A 57 -8.88 -10.38 -11.05
CA TRP A 57 -8.51 -9.57 -12.21
C TRP A 57 -8.14 -8.16 -11.80
N HIS A 58 -7.29 -7.52 -12.60
CA HIS A 58 -6.88 -6.14 -12.45
C HIS A 58 -7.06 -5.42 -13.78
N ILE A 59 -7.74 -4.29 -13.73
CA ILE A 59 -7.97 -3.40 -14.85
C ILE A 59 -7.31 -2.07 -14.51
N ARG A 60 -6.40 -1.63 -15.36
CA ARG A 60 -5.72 -0.34 -15.22
C ARG A 60 -5.91 0.45 -16.50
N TRP A 61 -6.42 1.66 -16.35
CA TRP A 61 -6.50 2.62 -17.44
C TRP A 61 -5.20 3.39 -17.52
N GLU A 62 -4.73 3.66 -18.74
CA GLU A 62 -3.66 4.63 -18.94
C GLU A 62 -4.10 5.98 -18.34
N PRO A 63 -3.25 6.63 -17.53
CA PRO A 63 -3.60 7.90 -16.90
C PRO A 63 -3.95 8.94 -17.96
N ALA A 64 -5.10 9.59 -17.79
CA ALA A 64 -5.46 10.76 -18.60
C ALA A 64 -4.61 12.00 -18.23
N ASP A 65 -4.00 11.96 -17.04
CA ASP A 65 -3.10 12.97 -16.48
C ASP A 65 -2.09 12.22 -15.58
N GLU A 66 -0.81 12.59 -15.65
CA GLU A 66 0.28 12.01 -14.84
C GLU A 66 -0.06 11.97 -13.35
N ASN A 67 -0.88 12.91 -12.88
CA ASN A 67 -1.20 13.06 -11.48
C ASN A 67 -2.38 12.19 -10.99
N ARG A 68 -3.11 11.53 -11.89
CA ARG A 68 -4.29 10.72 -11.53
C ARG A 68 -4.34 9.38 -12.23
N ARG A 69 -4.16 8.31 -11.46
CA ARG A 69 -4.31 6.93 -11.93
C ARG A 69 -5.56 6.29 -11.35
N ARG A 70 -6.26 5.50 -12.17
CA ARG A 70 -7.42 4.72 -11.76
C ARG A 70 -7.21 3.27 -12.09
N GLU A 71 -7.59 2.41 -11.17
CA GLU A 71 -7.49 0.97 -11.29
C GLU A 71 -8.70 0.31 -10.65
N VAL A 72 -9.04 -0.86 -11.14
CA VAL A 72 -10.12 -1.68 -10.59
C VAL A 72 -9.62 -3.11 -10.44
N TYR A 73 -9.86 -3.68 -9.27
CA TYR A 73 -9.62 -5.09 -8.98
C TYR A 73 -10.99 -5.79 -8.91
N LEU A 74 -11.15 -6.86 -9.67
CA LEU A 74 -12.41 -7.59 -9.76
C LEU A 74 -12.26 -8.99 -9.15
N SER A 75 -13.28 -9.37 -8.40
CA SER A 75 -13.48 -10.71 -7.86
C SER A 75 -14.88 -11.23 -8.25
N PRO A 76 -15.11 -11.59 -9.53
CA PRO A 76 -16.46 -11.87 -10.03
C PRO A 76 -17.17 -13.03 -9.32
N GLY A 77 -16.41 -14.03 -8.85
CA GLY A 77 -16.96 -15.19 -8.15
C GLY A 77 -17.63 -14.83 -6.81
N ASP A 78 -17.17 -13.76 -6.17
CA ASP A 78 -17.65 -13.31 -4.86
C ASP A 78 -18.53 -12.04 -5.00
N GLY A 79 -18.67 -11.51 -6.22
CA GLY A 79 -19.35 -10.24 -6.50
C GLY A 79 -18.60 -8.99 -6.02
N GLY A 80 -17.36 -9.14 -5.57
CA GLY A 80 -16.55 -8.05 -5.01
C GLY A 80 -15.80 -7.24 -6.06
N LEU A 81 -15.70 -5.93 -5.83
CA LEU A 81 -14.95 -4.99 -6.66
C LEU A 81 -14.21 -4.00 -5.77
N ILE A 82 -12.96 -3.70 -6.12
CA ILE A 82 -12.17 -2.64 -5.48
C ILE A 82 -11.85 -1.59 -6.53
N SER A 83 -12.28 -0.36 -6.31
CA SER A 83 -11.85 0.78 -7.12
C SER A 83 -10.74 1.53 -6.40
N VAL A 84 -9.62 1.73 -7.09
CA VAL A 84 -8.45 2.43 -6.57
C VAL A 84 -8.23 3.70 -7.38
N THR A 85 -8.10 4.83 -6.70
CA THR A 85 -7.74 6.11 -7.32
C THR A 85 -6.51 6.67 -6.64
N ARG A 86 -5.45 6.87 -7.40
CA ARG A 86 -4.24 7.55 -6.92
C ARG A 86 -4.27 9.01 -7.35
N THR A 87 -3.94 9.90 -6.41
CA THR A 87 -3.74 11.33 -6.66
C THR A 87 -2.48 11.77 -5.93
N GLY A 88 -1.40 12.02 -6.68
CA GLY A 88 -0.08 12.31 -6.10
C GLY A 88 0.39 11.22 -5.13
N ASN A 89 0.60 11.60 -3.87
CA ASN A 89 1.06 10.70 -2.80
C ASN A 89 -0.07 10.06 -1.97
N ARG A 90 -1.33 10.20 -2.41
CA ARG A 90 -2.51 9.65 -1.75
C ARG A 90 -3.15 8.55 -2.58
N LEU A 91 -3.65 7.52 -1.91
CA LEU A 91 -4.38 6.42 -2.51
C LEU A 91 -5.77 6.30 -1.88
N ALA A 92 -6.81 6.42 -2.69
CA ALA A 92 -8.19 6.14 -2.29
C ALA A 92 -8.57 4.73 -2.73
N ILE A 93 -8.92 3.87 -1.76
CA ILE A 93 -9.39 2.50 -1.99
C ILE A 93 -10.86 2.44 -1.59
N ARG A 94 -11.75 2.04 -2.50
CA ARG A 94 -13.17 1.84 -2.20
C ARG A 94 -13.58 0.42 -2.55
N LEU A 95 -14.17 -0.27 -1.57
CA LEU A 95 -14.72 -1.60 -1.76
C LEU A 95 -16.21 -1.49 -2.13
N HIS A 96 -16.62 -2.32 -3.08
CA HIS A 96 -17.99 -2.42 -3.57
C HIS A 96 -18.39 -3.90 -3.58
N GLY A 97 -19.61 -4.17 -3.12
CA GLY A 97 -20.09 -5.54 -2.99
C GLY A 97 -19.43 -6.32 -1.84
N PRO A 98 -19.65 -7.64 -1.79
CA PRO A 98 -19.16 -8.49 -0.71
C PRO A 98 -17.64 -8.57 -0.64
N LEU A 99 -17.11 -8.60 0.59
CA LEU A 99 -15.71 -8.85 0.86
C LEU A 99 -15.43 -10.36 0.99
N GLY A 100 -15.49 -11.09 -0.12
CA GLY A 100 -15.09 -12.52 -0.17
C GLY A 100 -13.56 -12.71 -0.25
N ASP A 101 -13.10 -13.96 -0.18
CA ASP A 101 -11.68 -14.32 -0.12
C ASP A 101 -10.85 -13.76 -1.29
N ALA A 102 -11.41 -13.75 -2.50
CA ALA A 102 -10.71 -13.19 -3.66
C ALA A 102 -10.59 -11.65 -3.53
N CYS A 103 -11.63 -11.00 -3.00
CA CYS A 103 -11.65 -9.57 -2.73
C CYS A 103 -10.66 -9.17 -1.61
N VAL A 104 -10.59 -9.94 -0.52
CA VAL A 104 -9.59 -9.74 0.56
C VAL A 104 -8.17 -9.81 0.01
N ARG A 105 -7.87 -10.80 -0.84
CA ARG A 105 -6.55 -10.91 -1.46
C ARG A 105 -6.24 -9.74 -2.40
N ASN A 106 -7.21 -9.27 -3.17
CA ASN A 106 -7.04 -8.06 -3.99
C ASN A 106 -6.78 -6.82 -3.12
N LEU A 107 -7.43 -6.70 -1.96
CA LEU A 107 -7.17 -5.62 -1.01
C LEU A 107 -5.72 -5.71 -0.48
N GLY A 108 -5.24 -6.91 -0.17
CA GLY A 108 -3.84 -7.14 0.18
C GLY A 108 -2.87 -6.68 -0.91
N ASP A 109 -3.14 -7.05 -2.17
CA ASP A 109 -2.35 -6.63 -3.33
C ASP A 109 -2.35 -5.09 -3.47
N CYS A 110 -3.49 -4.42 -3.25
CA CYS A 110 -3.57 -2.95 -3.24
C CYS A 110 -2.68 -2.31 -2.17
N LEU A 111 -2.67 -2.84 -0.95
CA LEU A 111 -1.87 -2.32 0.16
C LEU A 111 -0.36 -2.51 -0.09
N VAL A 112 0.03 -3.67 -0.62
CA VAL A 112 1.43 -3.95 -0.96
C VAL A 112 1.89 -3.05 -2.11
N ASN A 113 1.07 -2.89 -3.16
CA ASN A 113 1.39 -2.00 -4.26
C ASN A 113 1.53 -0.55 -3.79
N ALA A 114 0.67 -0.08 -2.88
CA ALA A 114 0.79 1.25 -2.28
C ALA A 114 2.15 1.47 -1.60
N LEU A 115 2.65 0.46 -0.86
CA LEU A 115 3.98 0.50 -0.26
C LEU A 115 5.10 0.52 -1.31
N CYS A 116 5.03 -0.37 -2.30
CA CYS A 116 6.03 -0.46 -3.37
C CYS A 116 6.14 0.84 -4.16
N GLU A 117 5.02 1.53 -4.36
CA GLU A 117 4.97 2.78 -5.11
C GLU A 117 5.12 4.04 -4.23
N GLY A 118 5.50 3.88 -2.96
CA GLY A 118 5.84 4.96 -2.05
C GLY A 118 4.67 5.87 -1.66
N VAL A 119 3.44 5.34 -1.62
CA VAL A 119 2.26 6.08 -1.16
C VAL A 119 2.44 6.49 0.30
N GLY A 120 2.20 7.76 0.62
CA GLY A 120 2.29 8.30 1.98
C GLY A 120 1.00 8.22 2.77
N HIS A 121 -0.15 8.13 2.11
CA HIS A 121 -1.46 8.03 2.78
C HIS A 121 -2.47 7.21 1.99
N ILE A 122 -3.21 6.36 2.69
CA ILE A 122 -4.30 5.55 2.16
C ILE A 122 -5.60 5.95 2.85
N ASP A 123 -6.61 6.26 2.05
CA ASP A 123 -7.99 6.41 2.48
C ASP A 123 -8.77 5.16 2.05
N LEU A 124 -9.25 4.36 3.01
CA LEU A 124 -9.99 3.12 2.77
C LEU A 124 -11.47 3.30 3.10
N TRP A 125 -12.34 3.13 2.11
CA TRP A 125 -13.78 3.01 2.29
C TRP A 125 -14.19 1.54 2.10
N PRO A 126 -14.45 0.78 3.17
CA PRO A 126 -14.87 -0.61 3.08
C PRO A 126 -16.30 -0.77 2.53
N GLY A 127 -17.06 0.33 2.43
CA GLY A 127 -18.47 0.30 2.05
C GLY A 127 -19.34 -0.26 3.17
N ILE A 128 -20.64 -0.40 2.90
CA ILE A 128 -21.56 -1.02 3.86
C ILE A 128 -21.37 -2.54 3.74
N GLN A 129 -20.67 -3.13 4.70
CA GLN A 129 -20.44 -4.56 4.76
C GLN A 129 -21.33 -5.17 5.84
N ALA A 130 -22.17 -6.14 5.47
CA ALA A 130 -22.96 -6.91 6.43
C ALA A 130 -22.08 -7.85 7.27
N PHE A 131 -20.93 -8.24 6.73
CA PHE A 131 -19.99 -9.17 7.34
C PHE A 131 -18.57 -8.85 6.87
N ILE A 132 -17.62 -8.81 7.81
CA ILE A 132 -16.19 -8.75 7.52
C ILE A 132 -15.61 -10.15 7.76
N PRO A 133 -14.98 -10.79 6.77
CA PRO A 133 -14.32 -12.05 7.01
C PRO A 133 -13.14 -11.87 7.97
N PRO A 134 -12.89 -12.82 8.89
CA PRO A 134 -11.77 -12.75 9.83
C PRO A 134 -10.41 -12.49 9.16
N ASP A 135 -10.21 -13.05 7.97
CA ASP A 135 -8.98 -12.89 7.19
C ASP A 135 -8.71 -11.44 6.79
N ALA A 136 -9.74 -10.62 6.55
CA ALA A 136 -9.57 -9.19 6.30
C ALA A 136 -9.04 -8.45 7.54
N GLY A 137 -9.57 -8.79 8.71
CA GLY A 137 -9.10 -8.27 10.00
C GLY A 137 -7.66 -8.70 10.29
N HIS A 138 -7.36 -9.99 10.18
CA HIS A 138 -6.01 -10.53 10.38
C HIS A 138 -4.98 -9.92 9.43
N MET A 139 -5.38 -9.69 8.17
CA MET A 139 -4.53 -9.01 7.18
C MET A 139 -4.22 -7.57 7.60
N LEU A 140 -5.22 -6.77 8.00
CA LEU A 140 -4.98 -5.39 8.44
C LEU A 140 -4.20 -5.32 9.75
N GLU A 141 -4.44 -6.23 10.69
CA GLU A 141 -3.64 -6.34 11.91
C GLU A 141 -2.18 -6.65 11.59
N SER A 142 -1.94 -7.60 10.67
CA SER A 142 -0.60 -7.91 10.22
C SER A 142 0.06 -6.75 9.48
N PHE A 143 -0.71 -6.04 8.65
CA PHE A 143 -0.24 -4.85 7.94
C PHE A 143 0.23 -3.78 8.93
N GLY A 144 -0.63 -3.37 9.88
CA GLY A 144 -0.27 -2.39 10.91
C GLY A 144 0.93 -2.81 11.74
N ARG A 145 1.04 -4.09 12.11
CA ARG A 145 2.19 -4.61 12.84
C ARG A 145 3.49 -4.50 12.04
N ASN A 146 3.48 -4.80 10.75
CA ASN A 146 4.67 -4.66 9.90
C ASN A 146 5.04 -3.20 9.67
N LEU A 147 4.06 -2.30 9.47
CA LEU A 147 4.34 -0.86 9.36
C LEU A 147 5.09 -0.33 10.58
N ALA A 148 4.60 -0.67 11.77
CA ALA A 148 5.21 -0.21 13.01
C ALA A 148 6.58 -0.87 13.29
N ARG A 149 6.76 -2.15 12.93
CA ARG A 149 8.06 -2.84 13.08
C ARG A 149 9.11 -2.28 12.13
N ASP A 150 8.74 -1.99 10.90
CA ASP A 150 9.67 -1.61 9.83
C ASP A 150 9.77 -0.07 9.68
N HIS A 151 9.23 0.69 10.66
CA HIS A 151 9.21 2.16 10.70
C HIS A 151 8.69 2.82 9.42
N LEU A 152 7.71 2.19 8.77
CA LEU A 152 7.09 2.70 7.56
C LEU A 152 6.03 3.74 7.90
N CYS A 153 6.27 4.98 7.49
CA CYS A 153 5.37 6.11 7.71
C CYS A 153 4.32 6.21 6.59
N ILE A 154 3.35 5.29 6.59
CA ILE A 154 2.15 5.40 5.75
C ILE A 154 0.93 5.63 6.64
N GLY A 155 0.16 6.69 6.34
CA GLY A 155 -1.13 6.90 6.98
C GLY A 155 -2.18 5.96 6.40
N LEU A 156 -3.05 5.41 7.25
CA LEU A 156 -4.22 4.64 6.83
C LEU A 156 -5.44 5.13 7.61
N ASP A 157 -6.35 5.81 6.91
CA ASP A 157 -7.66 6.19 7.44
C ASP A 157 -8.71 5.23 6.90
N ILE A 158 -9.45 4.59 7.82
CA ILE A 158 -10.58 3.72 7.48
C ILE A 158 -11.86 4.52 7.74
N HIS A 159 -12.63 4.73 6.69
CA HIS A 159 -13.81 5.59 6.68
C HIS A 159 -15.09 4.78 6.78
N GLY A 160 -16.03 5.20 7.61
CA GLY A 160 -17.31 4.54 7.80
C GLY A 160 -17.71 4.51 9.26
N PHE A 161 -18.99 4.33 9.53
CA PHE A 161 -19.54 4.22 10.90
C PHE A 161 -20.19 2.85 11.14
N ASP A 162 -20.16 1.96 10.15
CA ASP A 162 -20.70 0.62 10.28
C ASP A 162 -19.77 -0.27 11.13
N PRO A 163 -20.30 -1.35 11.73
CA PRO A 163 -19.52 -2.27 12.54
C PRO A 163 -18.30 -2.85 11.79
N GLY A 164 -18.43 -3.09 10.48
CA GLY A 164 -17.34 -3.64 9.68
C GLY A 164 -16.16 -2.69 9.52
N ALA A 165 -16.44 -1.41 9.25
CA ALA A 165 -15.41 -0.37 9.22
C ALA A 165 -14.68 -0.25 10.58
N ASN A 166 -15.42 -0.27 11.68
CA ASN A 166 -14.85 -0.20 13.03
C ASN A 166 -13.99 -1.42 13.36
N GLU A 167 -14.43 -2.63 12.98
CA GLU A 167 -13.68 -3.87 13.19
C GLU A 167 -12.34 -3.85 12.44
N LEU A 168 -12.34 -3.42 11.18
CA LEU A 168 -11.13 -3.27 10.38
C LEU A 168 -10.18 -2.22 10.98
N ALA A 169 -10.71 -1.09 11.44
CA ALA A 169 -9.94 -0.03 12.09
C ALA A 169 -9.33 -0.50 13.42
N GLU A 170 -10.07 -1.27 14.21
CA GLU A 170 -9.57 -1.88 15.43
C GLU A 170 -8.48 -2.90 15.16
N ALA A 171 -8.64 -3.77 14.17
CA ALA A 171 -7.63 -4.75 13.79
C ALA A 171 -6.32 -4.06 13.40
N PHE A 172 -6.39 -3.02 12.56
CA PHE A 172 -5.22 -2.22 12.20
C PHE A 172 -4.54 -1.58 13.41
N ARG A 173 -5.32 -0.93 14.29
CA ARG A 173 -4.80 -0.31 15.53
C ARG A 173 -4.14 -1.32 16.47
N ARG A 174 -4.72 -2.52 16.62
CA ARG A 174 -4.11 -3.61 17.40
C ARG A 174 -2.74 -3.98 16.83
N GLY A 175 -2.64 -4.08 15.50
CA GLY A 175 -1.39 -4.35 14.79
C GLY A 175 -0.30 -3.33 15.13
N LEU A 176 -0.61 -2.04 14.97
CA LEU A 176 0.30 -0.94 15.30
C LEU A 176 0.78 -0.99 16.77
N ALA A 177 -0.14 -1.25 17.71
CA ALA A 177 0.17 -1.29 19.14
C ALA A 177 1.04 -2.49 19.55
N GLN A 178 0.91 -3.64 18.88
CA GLN A 178 1.68 -4.85 19.20
C GLN A 178 3.18 -4.70 18.91
N ALA A 179 3.56 -3.97 17.86
CA ALA A 179 4.96 -3.74 17.53
C ALA A 179 5.68 -2.93 18.63
N GLY A 180 4.99 -1.97 19.26
CA GLY A 180 5.53 -1.18 20.36
C GLY A 180 5.81 -2.00 21.63
N LYS A 181 5.12 -3.12 21.84
CA LYS A 181 5.29 -3.98 23.03
C LYS A 181 6.52 -4.88 22.98
N ARG A 182 7.01 -5.25 21.79
CA ARG A 182 8.19 -6.13 21.64
C ARG A 182 9.51 -5.41 21.85
N ASN A 183 9.55 -4.08 21.71
CA ASN A 183 10.75 -3.27 21.95
C ASN A 183 10.90 -2.84 23.42
N GLY A 184 10.01 -3.29 24.32
CA GLY A 184 9.99 -2.93 25.75
C GLY A 184 10.05 -4.13 26.71
N ALA A 185 10.32 -5.35 26.22
CA ALA A 185 10.56 -6.50 27.07
C ALA A 185 12.06 -6.83 27.06
N SER A 186 12.79 -6.20 27.98
CA SER A 186 14.08 -6.68 28.50
C SER A 186 13.85 -7.67 29.63
#